data_AF-A0AB38AZ46-F1
#
_entry.id   AF-A0AB38AZ46-F1
#
_cell.length_a   1.000
_cell.length_b   1.000
_cell.length_c   1.000
_cell.angle_alpha   90.00
_cell.angle_beta   90.00
_cell.angle_gamma   90.00
#
_symmetry.space_group_name_H-M   'P 1'
#
loop_
_entity.id
_entity.type
_entity.pdbx_description
1 polymer ?
#
loop_
_entity_poly.entity_id
_entity_poly.type
_entity_poly.pdbx_seq_one_letter_code
_entity_poly.pdbx_strand_id
1 'polypeptide(L)'
;MATTVPLGTAATYGVLANTAITNTGPTVVAGDLGVSPAGAVTGFPPGTVTGTIHLNDAAAAQAQADLLTGYANALVQPVTATVPTELGGTTLTPGVYNSASGTFGLNGTLTLDAQGNPNAVFIFKTTTTLITGATGNVNLINQAKSANVFWQVGSSATLGAGSTLRGSILAFTSITATTGAIVDGRLLALGAAVTLDSNAVTVPPLSTCSVVVQPVAGPVVVGQPTPVSALVTCNGLPVSGASVTFNGGAVPVTATTNAAGIATGSLTFNTAGPATITATVTAAGSGCACTGVVSAPLPITVTPQPSCLVVVQPVAGPVVVGQPTSVSALVTCNGLPVVGGSVTFTGGAVPVTATTNAAGIATGSLTFNTAGAATITATVTAAGTACTCTGVVSAPLPITVTPQTGPLSVSPACWHVNLPIPIPSLFVATLTATLTPAQAGVTVTFYVSGLPVGTAVTNANGIATLNAGLSILQISASSYTATATVGGVPVQATNTLKPCFPPV
;
A
#
# COMPACT_ATOMS: atom_id res chain seq x y z
N MET A 1 4.83 7.43 -32.89
CA MET A 1 5.97 7.96 -32.09
C MET A 1 7.15 7.03 -32.28
N ALA A 2 8.37 7.57 -32.36
CA ALA A 2 9.57 6.74 -32.47
C ALA A 2 9.71 5.84 -31.23
N THR A 3 10.11 4.59 -31.44
CA THR A 3 10.40 3.63 -30.37
C THR A 3 11.88 3.26 -30.41
N THR A 4 12.45 2.85 -29.28
CA THR A 4 13.88 2.50 -29.22
C THR A 4 14.20 1.36 -30.20
N VAL A 5 15.38 1.42 -30.81
CA VAL A 5 15.87 0.35 -31.67
C VAL A 5 16.52 -0.72 -30.79
N PRO A 6 16.08 -2.00 -30.86
CA PRO A 6 16.65 -3.07 -30.06
C PRO A 6 18.01 -3.48 -30.64
N LEU A 7 19.10 -3.06 -30.00
CA LEU A 7 20.47 -3.43 -30.41
C LEU A 7 20.92 -4.78 -29.87
N GLY A 8 20.17 -5.39 -28.94
CA GLY A 8 20.53 -6.68 -28.33
C GLY A 8 21.96 -6.67 -27.77
N THR A 9 22.71 -7.72 -28.08
CA THR A 9 24.13 -7.85 -27.71
C THR A 9 25.05 -6.85 -28.41
N ALA A 10 24.65 -6.27 -29.55
CA ALA A 10 25.42 -5.20 -30.20
C ALA A 10 25.47 -3.90 -29.37
N ALA A 11 24.64 -3.79 -28.32
CA ALA A 11 24.58 -2.60 -27.48
C ALA A 11 25.87 -2.34 -26.67
N THR A 12 26.72 -3.35 -26.43
CA THR A 12 28.00 -3.15 -25.72
C THR A 12 29.15 -2.73 -26.64
N TYR A 13 28.98 -2.88 -27.96
CA TYR A 13 30.02 -2.61 -28.94
C TYR A 13 30.11 -1.11 -29.26
N GLY A 14 31.31 -0.55 -29.11
CA GLY A 14 31.63 0.76 -29.65
C GLY A 14 31.80 0.70 -31.16
N VAL A 15 32.42 -0.38 -31.64
CA VAL A 15 32.65 -0.62 -33.06
C VAL A 15 32.38 -2.10 -33.37
N LEU A 16 31.49 -2.35 -34.34
CA LEU A 16 31.17 -3.68 -34.84
C LEU A 16 31.19 -3.64 -36.38
N ALA A 17 31.91 -4.56 -37.00
CA ALA A 17 32.04 -4.62 -38.46
C ALA A 17 31.84 -6.04 -39.01
N ASN A 18 31.57 -6.14 -40.31
CA ASN A 18 31.39 -7.44 -40.96
C ASN A 18 32.72 -8.01 -41.46
N THR A 19 33.51 -7.19 -42.16
CA THR A 19 34.67 -7.67 -42.93
C THR A 19 36.02 -7.24 -42.36
N ALA A 20 36.13 -6.04 -41.79
CA ALA A 20 37.38 -5.57 -41.19
C ALA A 20 37.16 -4.38 -40.26
N ILE A 21 38.09 -4.19 -39.33
CA ILE A 21 38.27 -2.93 -38.62
C ILE A 21 39.72 -2.50 -38.79
N THR A 22 39.92 -1.30 -39.32
CA THR A 22 41.25 -0.73 -39.54
C THR A 22 41.36 0.60 -38.82
N ASN A 23 42.40 0.74 -38.01
CA ASN A 23 42.69 1.96 -37.28
C ASN A 23 44.06 2.55 -37.66
N THR A 24 44.10 3.88 -37.77
CA THR A 24 45.33 4.68 -37.80
C THR A 24 45.38 5.60 -36.57
N GLY A 25 46.55 5.79 -35.97
CA GLY A 25 46.71 6.72 -34.84
C GLY A 25 46.05 6.27 -33.52
N PRO A 26 46.10 7.11 -32.48
CA PRO A 26 45.75 6.74 -31.11
C PRO A 26 44.22 6.78 -30.85
N THR A 27 43.46 5.97 -31.57
CA THR A 27 42.02 5.82 -31.32
C THR A 27 41.75 5.21 -29.94
N VAL A 28 40.69 5.66 -29.27
CA VAL A 28 40.17 5.04 -28.04
C VAL A 28 38.75 4.56 -28.29
N VAL A 29 38.51 3.27 -28.09
CA VAL A 29 37.17 2.66 -28.08
C VAL A 29 36.80 2.30 -26.65
N ALA A 30 35.95 3.12 -26.04
CA ALA A 30 35.34 2.87 -24.73
C ALA A 30 34.06 2.02 -24.89
N GLY A 31 34.26 0.73 -25.12
CA GLY A 31 33.25 -0.30 -25.39
C GLY A 31 33.89 -1.54 -25.99
N ASP A 32 33.09 -2.55 -26.33
CA ASP A 32 33.59 -3.74 -27.02
C ASP A 32 33.94 -3.43 -28.49
N LEU A 33 34.86 -4.20 -29.05
CA LEU A 33 35.29 -4.13 -30.45
C LEU A 33 35.03 -5.48 -31.12
N GLY A 34 34.28 -5.52 -32.21
CA GLY A 34 33.83 -6.79 -32.80
C GLY A 34 33.96 -6.87 -34.32
N VAL A 35 34.40 -8.02 -34.82
CA VAL A 35 34.30 -8.35 -36.25
C VAL A 35 33.81 -9.78 -36.45
N SER A 36 32.85 -9.98 -37.36
CA SER A 36 32.24 -11.29 -37.67
C SER A 36 31.48 -11.19 -38.98
N PRO A 37 31.47 -12.21 -39.88
CA PRO A 37 31.87 -13.60 -39.64
C PRO A 37 33.32 -13.95 -39.94
N ALA A 38 34.02 -13.14 -40.75
CA ALA A 38 35.38 -13.43 -41.16
C ALA A 38 36.15 -12.14 -41.47
N GLY A 39 36.52 -11.41 -40.42
CA GLY A 39 37.30 -10.19 -40.56
C GLY A 39 38.50 -10.09 -39.63
N ALA A 40 39.34 -9.10 -39.90
CA ALA A 40 40.53 -8.79 -39.13
C ALA A 40 40.40 -7.42 -38.46
N VAL A 41 41.01 -7.29 -37.28
CA VAL A 41 41.21 -6.01 -36.60
C VAL A 41 42.69 -5.63 -36.76
N THR A 42 42.95 -4.42 -37.25
CA THR A 42 44.30 -3.88 -37.47
C THR A 42 44.41 -2.48 -36.87
N GLY A 43 45.60 -2.13 -36.36
CA GLY A 43 45.85 -0.81 -35.76
C GLY A 43 45.46 -0.67 -34.28
N PHE A 44 45.25 -1.78 -33.57
CA PHE A 44 45.09 -1.84 -32.11
C PHE A 44 46.18 -2.76 -31.52
N PRO A 45 47.40 -2.28 -31.24
CA PRO A 45 47.86 -0.88 -31.12
C PRO A 45 48.19 -0.14 -32.45
N PRO A 46 48.32 1.21 -32.45
CA PRO A 46 48.32 2.12 -31.30
C PRO A 46 46.94 2.48 -30.75
N GLY A 47 45.86 2.10 -31.44
CA GLY A 47 44.52 2.20 -30.90
C GLY A 47 44.36 1.37 -29.63
N THR A 48 43.44 1.78 -28.76
CA THR A 48 43.13 1.11 -27.49
C THR A 48 41.64 0.81 -27.38
N VAL A 49 41.32 -0.28 -26.70
CA VAL A 49 39.95 -0.73 -26.42
C VAL A 49 39.84 -0.95 -24.92
N THR A 50 38.84 -0.35 -24.26
CA THR A 50 38.62 -0.57 -22.82
C THR A 50 37.71 -1.77 -22.53
N GLY A 51 36.91 -2.20 -23.51
CA GLY A 51 36.12 -3.43 -23.47
C GLY A 51 36.89 -4.63 -24.01
N THR A 52 36.14 -5.63 -24.47
CA THR A 52 36.69 -6.87 -25.03
C THR A 52 36.77 -6.80 -26.55
N ILE A 53 37.84 -7.36 -27.13
CA ILE A 53 37.97 -7.54 -28.59
C ILE A 53 37.45 -8.93 -28.96
N HIS A 54 36.38 -8.99 -29.75
CA HIS A 54 35.72 -10.19 -30.23
C HIS A 54 36.01 -10.43 -31.72
N LEU A 55 36.80 -11.46 -32.04
CA LEU A 55 37.24 -11.77 -33.40
C LEU A 55 36.60 -13.06 -33.91
N ASN A 56 35.56 -12.92 -34.73
CA ASN A 56 34.83 -14.03 -35.35
C ASN A 56 34.34 -15.08 -34.35
N ASP A 57 34.05 -14.67 -33.11
CA ASP A 57 33.54 -15.54 -32.05
C ASP A 57 32.01 -15.52 -31.99
N ALA A 58 31.45 -16.33 -31.08
CA ALA A 58 30.00 -16.42 -30.91
C ALA A 58 29.36 -15.10 -30.46
N ALA A 59 30.08 -14.28 -29.68
CA ALA A 59 29.56 -13.00 -29.19
C ALA A 59 29.47 -11.97 -30.33
N ALA A 60 30.51 -11.85 -31.16
CA ALA A 60 30.49 -10.98 -32.33
C ALA A 60 29.49 -11.46 -33.40
N ALA A 61 29.34 -12.78 -33.57
CA ALA A 61 28.32 -13.35 -34.46
C ALA A 61 26.89 -13.03 -33.99
N GLN A 62 26.60 -13.18 -32.69
CA GLN A 62 25.31 -12.80 -32.14
C GLN A 62 25.07 -11.28 -32.24
N ALA A 63 26.10 -10.47 -32.00
CA ALA A 63 26.00 -9.02 -32.14
C ALA A 63 25.69 -8.58 -33.59
N GLN A 64 26.26 -9.24 -34.60
CA GLN A 64 25.90 -8.99 -36.00
C GLN A 64 24.44 -9.36 -36.31
N ALA A 65 23.96 -10.48 -35.78
CA ALA A 65 22.56 -10.88 -35.93
C ALA A 65 21.58 -9.89 -35.25
N ASP A 66 21.92 -9.45 -34.05
CA ASP A 66 21.13 -8.47 -33.30
C ASP A 66 21.17 -7.09 -33.98
N LEU A 67 22.32 -6.69 -34.54
CA LEU A 67 22.46 -5.48 -35.35
C LEU A 67 21.54 -5.54 -36.58
N LEU A 68 21.45 -6.68 -37.26
CA LEU A 68 20.57 -6.84 -38.42
C LEU A 68 19.10 -6.68 -38.01
N THR A 69 18.72 -7.22 -36.86
CA THR A 69 17.37 -7.05 -36.29
C THR A 69 17.11 -5.59 -35.93
N GLY A 70 18.06 -4.91 -35.29
CA GLY A 70 17.98 -3.48 -34.98
C GLY A 70 17.86 -2.61 -36.24
N TYR A 71 18.65 -2.90 -37.27
CA TYR A 71 18.59 -2.20 -38.55
C TYR A 71 17.22 -2.37 -39.23
N ALA A 72 16.73 -3.61 -39.30
CA ALA A 72 15.40 -3.90 -39.85
C ALA A 72 14.29 -3.21 -39.05
N ASN A 73 14.38 -3.21 -37.71
CA ASN A 73 13.45 -2.50 -36.84
C ASN A 73 13.40 -1.00 -37.14
N ALA A 74 14.57 -0.34 -37.18
CA ALA A 74 14.66 1.10 -37.47
C ALA A 74 14.12 1.43 -38.88
N LEU A 75 14.41 0.57 -39.86
CA LEU A 75 13.98 0.73 -41.25
C LEU A 75 12.46 0.71 -41.40
N VAL A 76 11.74 -0.10 -40.61
CA VAL A 76 10.27 -0.21 -40.71
C VAL A 76 9.51 0.78 -39.83
N GLN A 77 10.18 1.54 -38.95
CA GLN A 77 9.48 2.50 -38.12
C GLN A 77 8.79 3.59 -38.97
N PRO A 78 7.52 3.95 -38.67
CA PRO A 78 6.77 4.97 -39.41
C PRO A 78 7.45 6.34 -39.36
N VAL A 79 7.58 6.99 -40.51
CA VAL A 79 8.18 8.32 -40.63
C VAL A 79 7.29 9.37 -39.97
N THR A 80 7.90 10.21 -39.14
CA THR A 80 7.27 11.38 -38.52
C THR A 80 7.33 12.60 -39.45
N ALA A 81 8.49 12.84 -40.06
CA ALA A 81 8.66 13.92 -41.02
C ALA A 81 9.76 13.63 -42.03
N THR A 82 9.58 14.12 -43.26
CA THR A 82 10.65 14.21 -44.26
C THR A 82 11.35 15.56 -44.10
N VAL A 83 12.67 15.55 -43.97
CA VAL A 83 13.49 16.76 -43.77
C VAL A 83 14.50 16.95 -44.91
N PRO A 84 15.04 18.16 -45.09
CA PRO A 84 16.10 18.41 -46.07
C PRO A 84 17.34 17.53 -45.84
N THR A 85 18.18 17.45 -46.87
CA THR A 85 19.47 16.74 -46.81
C THR A 85 20.36 17.27 -45.70
N GLU A 86 20.47 18.59 -45.56
CA GLU A 86 21.33 19.24 -44.58
C GLU A 86 20.61 19.33 -43.23
N LEU A 87 21.24 18.76 -42.21
CA LEU A 87 20.75 18.75 -40.83
C LEU A 87 21.33 19.87 -39.97
N GLY A 88 22.46 20.45 -40.39
CA GLY A 88 23.11 21.55 -39.69
C GLY A 88 22.25 22.80 -39.62
N GLY A 89 22.25 23.45 -38.45
CA GLY A 89 21.44 24.63 -38.16
C GLY A 89 19.99 24.31 -37.79
N THR A 90 19.60 23.04 -37.72
CA THR A 90 18.23 22.64 -37.39
C THR A 90 18.09 22.22 -35.92
N THR A 91 16.86 22.33 -35.40
CA THR A 91 16.46 21.73 -34.12
C THR A 91 15.29 20.79 -34.37
N LEU A 92 15.43 19.53 -33.95
CA LEU A 92 14.42 18.49 -34.14
C LEU A 92 13.95 17.95 -32.80
N THR A 93 12.66 17.68 -32.71
CA THR A 93 11.99 17.06 -31.55
C THR A 93 11.96 15.53 -31.72
N PRO A 94 11.48 14.75 -30.74
CA PRO A 94 11.55 13.28 -30.81
C PRO A 94 10.72 12.73 -31.98
N GLY A 95 11.29 11.86 -32.81
CA GLY A 95 10.64 11.40 -34.02
C GLY A 95 11.51 10.55 -34.94
N VAL A 96 10.89 10.08 -36.02
CA VAL A 96 11.54 9.34 -37.11
C VAL A 96 11.62 10.25 -38.33
N TYR A 97 12.83 10.50 -38.83
CA TYR A 97 13.11 11.44 -39.90
C TYR A 97 13.73 10.73 -41.11
N ASN A 98 13.20 10.96 -42.31
CA ASN A 98 13.86 10.55 -43.55
C ASN A 98 14.33 11.76 -44.36
N SER A 99 15.35 11.54 -45.18
CA SER A 99 15.87 12.57 -46.08
C SER A 99 15.03 12.67 -47.35
N ALA A 100 14.69 13.89 -47.75
CA ALA A 100 14.01 14.17 -49.02
C ALA A 100 14.81 13.68 -50.25
N SER A 101 16.14 13.70 -50.20
CA SER A 101 17.02 13.27 -51.29
C SER A 101 17.58 11.85 -51.12
N GLY A 102 17.25 11.19 -50.00
CA GLY A 102 17.79 9.88 -49.66
C GLY A 102 19.25 9.90 -49.17
N THR A 103 19.84 11.07 -48.89
CA THR A 103 21.15 11.24 -48.21
C THR A 103 21.06 12.27 -47.09
N PHE A 104 21.82 12.12 -46.02
CA PHE A 104 21.97 13.16 -44.99
C PHE A 104 23.37 13.77 -45.00
N GLY A 105 23.41 15.10 -44.92
CA GLY A 105 24.58 15.92 -44.65
C GLY A 105 24.48 16.56 -43.27
N LEU A 106 25.63 16.75 -42.62
CA LEU A 106 25.71 17.51 -41.37
C LEU A 106 26.92 18.46 -41.43
N ASN A 107 26.66 19.71 -41.78
CA ASN A 107 27.61 20.82 -41.74
C ASN A 107 27.10 21.88 -40.77
N GLY A 108 27.76 22.02 -39.62
CA GLY A 108 27.25 22.81 -38.49
C GLY A 108 26.52 21.94 -37.46
N THR A 109 25.70 22.57 -36.61
CA THR A 109 25.09 21.91 -35.45
C THR A 109 23.66 21.47 -35.70
N LEU A 110 23.37 20.18 -35.55
CA LEU A 110 22.03 19.63 -35.38
C LEU A 110 21.71 19.58 -33.88
N THR A 111 20.60 20.19 -33.46
CA THR A 111 20.14 20.13 -32.08
C THR A 111 18.97 19.15 -31.94
N LEU A 112 19.08 18.21 -31.00
CA LEU A 112 18.02 17.28 -30.65
C LEU A 112 17.41 17.69 -29.31
N ASP A 113 16.15 18.11 -29.35
CA ASP A 113 15.41 18.60 -28.20
C ASP A 113 14.43 17.52 -27.71
N ALA A 114 14.72 16.94 -26.54
CA ALA A 114 13.85 15.93 -25.93
C ALA A 114 12.62 16.52 -25.23
N GLN A 115 12.47 17.85 -25.16
CA GLN A 115 11.33 18.55 -24.57
C GLN A 115 11.03 18.10 -23.13
N GLY A 116 12.08 17.78 -22.36
CA GLY A 116 11.97 17.28 -21.00
C GLY A 116 11.62 15.79 -20.88
N ASN A 117 11.53 15.06 -22.00
CA ASN A 117 11.30 13.62 -22.02
C ASN A 117 12.63 12.84 -22.13
N PRO A 118 13.19 12.29 -21.04
CA PRO A 118 14.43 11.51 -21.06
C PRO A 118 14.35 10.18 -21.85
N ASN A 119 13.13 9.73 -22.21
CA ASN A 119 12.89 8.57 -23.06
C ASN A 119 12.62 8.96 -24.52
N ALA A 120 12.85 10.24 -24.88
CA ALA A 120 12.77 10.71 -26.25
C ALA A 120 13.71 9.92 -27.17
N VAL A 121 13.16 9.45 -28.29
CA VAL A 121 13.89 8.69 -29.33
C VAL A 121 13.93 9.50 -30.62
N PHE A 122 15.10 9.49 -31.26
CA PHE A 122 15.36 10.12 -32.55
C PHE A 122 15.91 9.07 -33.51
N ILE A 123 15.25 8.88 -34.65
CA ILE A 123 15.71 7.94 -35.68
C ILE A 123 15.86 8.70 -37.00
N PHE A 124 17.06 8.66 -37.56
CA PHE A 124 17.37 9.23 -38.87
C PHE A 124 17.54 8.11 -39.88
N LYS A 125 16.72 8.12 -40.93
CA LYS A 125 16.68 7.10 -41.99
C LYS A 125 17.15 7.71 -43.30
N THR A 126 18.23 7.18 -43.86
CA THR A 126 18.73 7.58 -45.16
C THR A 126 18.82 6.36 -46.07
N THR A 127 18.32 6.49 -47.31
CA THR A 127 18.38 5.41 -48.30
C THR A 127 19.82 5.13 -48.73
N THR A 128 20.68 6.14 -48.68
CA THR A 128 22.07 6.06 -49.11
C THR A 128 23.01 6.45 -47.98
N THR A 129 23.70 7.58 -48.10
CA THR A 129 24.81 7.95 -47.24
C THR A 129 24.38 8.87 -46.10
N LEU A 130 25.22 8.87 -45.06
CA LEU A 130 25.31 9.92 -44.05
C LEU A 130 26.73 10.51 -44.13
N ILE A 131 26.86 11.81 -44.31
CA ILE A 131 28.15 12.49 -44.36
C ILE A 131 28.15 13.65 -43.37
N THR A 132 29.09 13.66 -42.43
CA THR A 132 29.35 14.84 -41.59
C THR A 132 30.56 15.60 -42.12
N GLY A 133 30.46 16.92 -42.23
CA GLY A 133 31.62 17.78 -42.47
C GLY A 133 32.45 17.94 -41.20
N ALA A 134 33.59 18.62 -41.31
CA ALA A 134 34.47 18.89 -40.17
C ALA A 134 33.80 19.71 -39.05
N THR A 135 32.81 20.53 -39.40
CA THR A 135 32.00 21.33 -38.46
C THR A 135 30.72 20.62 -38.02
N GLY A 136 30.51 19.37 -38.43
CA GLY A 136 29.31 18.60 -38.12
C GLY A 136 29.24 18.23 -36.64
N ASN A 137 28.19 18.70 -35.96
CA ASN A 137 28.02 18.48 -34.52
C ASN A 137 26.57 18.11 -34.20
N VAL A 138 26.38 17.14 -33.31
CA VAL A 138 25.06 16.81 -32.74
C VAL A 138 25.02 17.28 -31.29
N ASN A 139 24.13 18.23 -31.00
CA ASN A 139 23.89 18.78 -29.67
C ASN A 139 22.63 18.17 -29.06
N LEU A 140 22.69 17.75 -27.81
CA LEU A 140 21.57 17.14 -27.08
C LEU A 140 21.10 18.11 -25.99
N ILE A 141 19.83 18.50 -26.01
CA ILE A 141 19.26 19.41 -25.01
C ILE A 141 18.01 18.82 -24.35
N ASN A 142 17.61 19.42 -23.22
CA ASN A 142 16.36 19.11 -22.53
C ASN A 142 16.15 17.61 -22.25
N GLN A 143 17.21 16.94 -21.79
CA GLN A 143 17.28 15.50 -21.45
C GLN A 143 17.41 14.53 -22.64
N ALA A 144 17.73 15.01 -23.84
CA ALA A 144 18.07 14.12 -24.94
C ALA A 144 19.33 13.30 -24.60
N LYS A 145 19.35 12.02 -24.96
CA LYS A 145 20.43 11.08 -24.65
C LYS A 145 20.95 10.44 -25.94
N SER A 146 22.27 10.34 -26.07
CA SER A 146 22.91 9.67 -27.21
C SER A 146 22.46 8.22 -27.36
N ALA A 147 22.20 7.53 -26.25
CA ALA A 147 21.65 6.17 -26.23
C ALA A 147 20.32 6.00 -27.01
N ASN A 148 19.55 7.09 -27.18
CA ASN A 148 18.25 7.08 -27.85
C ASN A 148 18.28 7.72 -29.25
N VAL A 149 19.47 7.96 -29.81
CA VAL A 149 19.66 8.50 -31.15
C VAL A 149 20.17 7.39 -32.06
N PHE A 150 19.48 7.14 -33.17
CA PHE A 150 19.81 6.07 -34.11
C PHE A 150 19.89 6.60 -35.54
N TRP A 151 20.94 6.20 -36.25
CA TRP A 151 21.17 6.56 -37.64
C TRP A 151 21.11 5.28 -38.49
N GLN A 152 19.96 5.02 -39.11
CA GLN A 152 19.80 3.93 -40.07
C GLN A 152 20.28 4.42 -41.44
N VAL A 153 21.40 3.86 -41.91
CA VAL A 153 22.10 4.31 -43.12
C VAL A 153 22.08 3.21 -44.18
N GLY A 154 21.40 3.46 -45.29
CA GLY A 154 21.17 2.47 -46.35
C GLY A 154 22.40 2.07 -47.16
N SER A 155 23.47 2.87 -47.10
CA SER A 155 24.80 2.48 -47.59
C SER A 155 25.88 2.72 -46.53
N SER A 156 26.69 3.78 -46.70
CA SER A 156 27.85 4.07 -45.85
C SER A 156 27.71 5.39 -45.10
N ALA A 157 28.32 5.45 -43.92
CA ALA A 157 28.51 6.69 -43.18
C ALA A 157 29.96 7.16 -43.27
N THR A 158 30.17 8.46 -43.46
CA THR A 158 31.49 9.10 -43.40
C THR A 158 31.44 10.24 -42.39
N LEU A 159 32.29 10.18 -41.37
CA LEU A 159 32.42 11.24 -40.37
C LEU A 159 33.63 12.10 -40.69
N GLY A 160 33.41 13.40 -40.91
CA GLY A 160 34.44 14.38 -41.21
C GLY A 160 35.38 14.65 -40.04
N ALA A 161 36.55 15.21 -40.34
CA ALA A 161 37.62 15.35 -39.36
C ALA A 161 37.21 16.27 -38.21
N GLY A 162 37.39 15.82 -36.97
CA GLY A 162 37.01 16.58 -35.77
C GLY A 162 35.50 16.74 -35.54
N SER A 163 34.64 16.08 -36.33
CA SER A 163 33.18 16.16 -36.12
C SER A 163 32.75 15.46 -34.82
N THR A 164 31.62 15.87 -34.24
CA THR A 164 31.06 15.22 -33.03
C THR A 164 29.68 14.64 -33.34
N LEU A 165 29.59 13.31 -33.39
CA LEU A 165 28.35 12.59 -33.56
C LEU A 165 27.82 12.07 -32.21
N ARG A 166 26.50 12.15 -32.01
CA ARG A 166 25.79 11.49 -30.91
C ARG A 166 24.84 10.44 -31.49
N GLY A 167 24.87 9.23 -30.94
CA GLY A 167 23.98 8.13 -31.34
C GLY A 167 24.65 6.94 -32.01
N SER A 168 23.86 5.90 -32.24
CA SER A 168 24.33 4.65 -32.85
C SER A 168 24.12 4.69 -34.36
N ILE A 169 25.19 4.58 -35.15
CA ILE A 169 25.12 4.38 -36.60
C ILE A 169 24.94 2.90 -36.88
N LEU A 170 23.89 2.56 -37.62
CA LEU A 170 23.62 1.25 -38.19
C LEU A 170 23.73 1.38 -39.71
N ALA A 171 24.93 1.15 -40.25
CA ALA A 171 25.21 1.28 -41.67
C ALA A 171 25.10 -0.07 -42.38
N PHE A 172 24.41 -0.09 -43.52
CA PHE A 172 24.25 -1.31 -44.30
C PHE A 172 25.57 -1.82 -44.88
N THR A 173 26.45 -0.91 -45.32
CA THR A 173 27.74 -1.28 -45.91
C THR A 173 28.89 -0.94 -44.97
N SER A 174 29.41 0.29 -44.98
CA SER A 174 30.66 0.64 -44.31
C SER A 174 30.55 1.91 -43.46
N ILE A 175 31.50 2.10 -42.56
CA ILE A 175 31.64 3.34 -41.78
C ILE A 175 33.08 3.81 -41.84
N THR A 176 33.29 5.08 -42.15
CA THR A 176 34.62 5.72 -42.06
C THR A 176 34.54 6.88 -41.09
N ALA A 177 35.27 6.82 -39.98
CA ALA A 177 35.51 7.96 -39.11
C ALA A 177 36.89 8.52 -39.43
N THR A 178 36.93 9.73 -39.99
CA THR A 178 38.19 10.39 -40.32
C THR A 178 38.83 11.02 -39.08
N THR A 179 40.04 11.58 -39.25
CA THR A 179 40.93 12.00 -38.16
C THR A 179 40.21 12.78 -37.06
N GLY A 180 40.24 12.26 -35.84
CA GLY A 180 39.77 12.99 -34.65
C GLY A 180 38.26 13.15 -34.53
N ALA A 181 37.44 12.50 -35.36
CA ALA A 181 36.00 12.47 -35.14
C ALA A 181 35.67 11.82 -33.79
N ILE A 182 34.72 12.41 -33.06
CA ILE A 182 34.26 12.00 -31.73
C ILE A 182 32.86 11.40 -31.87
N VAL A 183 32.67 10.24 -31.25
CA VAL A 183 31.41 9.49 -31.28
C VAL A 183 31.03 9.15 -29.84
N ASP A 184 29.97 9.77 -29.33
CA ASP A 184 29.26 9.26 -28.14
C ASP A 184 28.04 8.50 -28.64
N GLY A 185 28.22 7.19 -28.76
CA GLY A 185 27.46 6.39 -29.69
C GLY A 185 28.14 5.08 -30.05
N ARG A 186 27.79 4.57 -31.23
CA ARG A 186 28.30 3.28 -31.75
C ARG A 186 28.49 3.37 -33.26
N LEU A 187 29.49 2.66 -33.78
CA LEU A 187 29.74 2.50 -35.21
C LEU A 187 29.51 1.04 -35.60
N LEU A 188 28.31 0.73 -36.09
CA LEU A 188 27.85 -0.63 -36.35
C LEU A 188 27.62 -0.83 -37.86
N ALA A 189 28.52 -1.57 -38.52
CA ALA A 189 28.48 -1.85 -39.96
C ALA A 189 28.06 -3.30 -40.23
N LEU A 190 26.96 -3.46 -40.98
CA LEU A 190 26.35 -4.76 -41.30
C LEU A 190 27.07 -5.54 -42.40
N GLY A 191 27.57 -4.84 -43.44
CA GLY A 191 27.99 -5.50 -44.68
C GLY A 191 29.48 -5.40 -45.00
N ALA A 192 30.20 -4.45 -44.41
CA ALA A 192 31.60 -4.19 -44.74
C ALA A 192 32.41 -3.68 -43.52
N ALA A 193 33.47 -2.92 -43.80
CA ALA A 193 34.47 -2.53 -42.83
C ALA A 193 34.12 -1.24 -42.06
N VAL A 194 34.74 -1.08 -40.90
CA VAL A 194 34.85 0.20 -40.18
C VAL A 194 36.29 0.69 -40.23
N THR A 195 36.51 1.92 -40.71
CA THR A 195 37.83 2.56 -40.76
C THR A 195 37.88 3.74 -39.79
N LEU A 196 38.95 3.81 -39.00
CA LEU A 196 39.15 4.78 -37.93
C LEU A 196 40.50 5.49 -38.08
N ASP A 197 40.55 6.75 -37.67
CA ASP A 197 41.76 7.54 -37.54
C ASP A 197 41.69 8.45 -36.30
N SER A 198 42.49 8.13 -35.28
CA SER A 198 42.69 8.95 -34.08
C SER A 198 41.38 9.39 -33.39
N ASN A 199 40.38 8.49 -33.36
CA ASN A 199 39.02 8.79 -32.92
C ASN A 199 38.81 8.54 -31.42
N ALA A 200 37.75 9.14 -30.86
CA ALA A 200 37.22 8.76 -29.55
C ALA A 200 35.80 8.21 -29.72
N VAL A 201 35.61 6.91 -29.48
CA VAL A 201 34.30 6.24 -29.55
C VAL A 201 33.91 5.79 -28.16
N THR A 202 32.83 6.35 -27.61
CA THR A 202 32.32 6.04 -26.27
C THR A 202 30.92 5.47 -26.37
N VAL A 203 30.75 4.22 -25.92
CA VAL A 203 29.44 3.58 -25.88
C VAL A 203 28.58 4.28 -24.83
N PRO A 204 27.36 4.76 -25.18
CA PRO A 204 26.45 5.31 -24.19
C PRO A 204 26.12 4.22 -23.17
N PRO A 205 26.06 4.56 -21.87
CA PRO A 205 25.75 3.58 -20.83
C PRO A 205 24.46 2.85 -21.18
N LEU A 206 24.47 1.52 -21.04
CA LEU A 206 23.27 0.72 -21.28
C LEU A 206 22.15 1.21 -20.39
N SER A 207 20.93 1.16 -20.91
CA SER A 207 19.74 1.47 -20.13
C SER A 207 19.65 0.52 -18.94
N THR A 208 19.71 1.06 -17.73
CA THR A 208 19.59 0.28 -16.49
C THR A 208 18.13 0.13 -16.14
N CYS A 209 17.55 -1.01 -16.49
CA CYS A 209 16.23 -1.39 -16.02
C CYS A 209 16.34 -1.92 -14.58
N SER A 210 15.40 -1.52 -13.73
CA SER A 210 15.25 -2.03 -12.38
C SER A 210 13.77 -2.31 -12.11
N VAL A 211 13.49 -3.42 -11.44
CA VAL A 211 12.18 -3.73 -10.90
C VAL A 211 12.32 -3.99 -9.40
N VAL A 212 11.51 -3.29 -8.61
CA VAL A 212 11.54 -3.37 -7.15
C VAL A 212 10.14 -3.66 -6.65
N VAL A 213 9.97 -4.76 -5.91
CA VAL A 213 8.72 -5.08 -5.20
C VAL A 213 8.59 -4.12 -4.02
N GLN A 214 7.44 -3.46 -3.89
CA GLN A 214 7.19 -2.59 -2.75
C GLN A 214 6.79 -3.39 -1.51
N PRO A 215 7.04 -2.88 -0.29
CA PRO A 215 6.60 -3.52 0.95
C PRO A 215 5.10 -3.83 0.93
N VAL A 216 4.73 -5.05 1.34
CA VAL A 216 3.32 -5.46 1.46
C VAL A 216 2.70 -4.76 2.66
N ALA A 217 1.53 -4.14 2.47
CA ALA A 217 0.79 -3.49 3.54
C ALA A 217 -0.13 -4.48 4.28
N GLY A 218 -0.04 -4.51 5.61
CA GLY A 218 -0.89 -5.36 6.46
C GLY A 218 -0.40 -6.80 6.62
N PRO A 219 -1.10 -7.61 7.43
CA PRO A 219 -0.75 -9.01 7.64
C PRO A 219 -1.05 -9.86 6.40
N VAL A 220 -0.13 -10.77 6.07
CA VAL A 220 -0.34 -11.80 5.05
C VAL A 220 -0.89 -13.05 5.73
N VAL A 221 -2.06 -13.52 5.30
CA VAL A 221 -2.77 -14.66 5.90
C VAL A 221 -3.00 -15.74 4.85
N VAL A 222 -2.81 -17.01 5.22
CA VAL A 222 -3.11 -18.15 4.32
C VAL A 222 -4.53 -18.02 3.75
N GLY A 223 -4.69 -18.28 2.45
CA GLY A 223 -5.97 -18.28 1.76
C GLY A 223 -6.57 -16.90 1.44
N GLN A 224 -5.98 -15.80 1.95
CA GLN A 224 -6.48 -14.44 1.68
C GLN A 224 -5.73 -13.76 0.51
N PRO A 225 -6.44 -12.94 -0.31
CA PRO A 225 -5.80 -12.10 -1.31
C PRO A 225 -4.85 -11.08 -0.64
N THR A 226 -3.61 -11.06 -1.09
CA THR A 226 -2.54 -10.18 -0.62
C THR A 226 -2.19 -9.20 -1.73
N PRO A 227 -2.52 -7.92 -1.60
CA PRO A 227 -2.14 -6.90 -2.57
C PRO A 227 -0.61 -6.80 -2.69
N VAL A 228 -0.11 -6.80 -3.91
CA VAL A 228 1.31 -6.63 -4.23
C VAL A 228 1.49 -5.53 -5.25
N SER A 229 2.62 -4.85 -5.20
CA SER A 229 2.99 -3.87 -6.21
C SER A 229 4.49 -3.88 -6.48
N ALA A 230 4.87 -3.47 -7.68
CA ALA A 230 6.26 -3.32 -8.08
C ALA A 230 6.43 -2.06 -8.92
N LEU A 231 7.53 -1.35 -8.68
CA LEU A 231 7.96 -0.20 -9.46
C LEU A 231 8.99 -0.67 -10.50
N VAL A 232 8.70 -0.42 -11.77
CA VAL A 232 9.65 -0.62 -12.87
C VAL A 232 10.19 0.74 -13.28
N THR A 233 11.52 0.86 -13.25
CA THR A 233 12.21 2.04 -13.77
C THR A 233 13.22 1.64 -14.84
N CYS A 234 13.47 2.55 -15.77
CA CYS A 234 14.58 2.48 -16.70
C CYS A 234 15.34 3.80 -16.61
N ASN A 235 16.64 3.74 -16.32
CA ASN A 235 17.48 4.91 -16.07
C ASN A 235 16.89 5.84 -14.99
N GLY A 236 16.31 5.26 -13.93
CA GLY A 236 15.69 5.97 -12.82
C GLY A 236 14.28 6.54 -13.10
N LEU A 237 13.71 6.32 -14.28
CA LEU A 237 12.41 6.87 -14.67
C LEU A 237 11.34 5.78 -14.80
N PRO A 238 10.08 6.08 -14.48
CA PRO A 238 8.98 5.12 -14.61
C PRO A 238 8.80 4.57 -16.03
N VAL A 239 8.58 3.25 -16.14
CA VAL A 239 8.24 2.58 -17.40
C VAL A 239 6.75 2.27 -17.44
N SER A 240 6.01 2.86 -18.38
CA SER A 240 4.56 2.61 -18.53
C SER A 240 4.28 1.46 -19.49
N GLY A 241 3.23 0.66 -19.22
CA GLY A 241 2.78 -0.43 -20.10
C GLY A 241 3.67 -1.67 -20.13
N ALA A 242 4.65 -1.81 -19.23
CA ALA A 242 5.42 -3.04 -19.09
C ALA A 242 4.58 -4.12 -18.41
N SER A 243 4.67 -5.37 -18.86
CA SER A 243 4.04 -6.51 -18.17
C SER A 243 4.97 -7.03 -17.08
N VAL A 244 4.45 -7.17 -15.87
CA VAL A 244 5.18 -7.61 -14.68
C VAL A 244 4.46 -8.81 -14.07
N THR A 245 5.17 -9.92 -13.92
CA THR A 245 4.67 -11.14 -13.27
C THR A 245 5.21 -11.22 -11.85
N PHE A 246 4.30 -11.22 -10.88
CA PHE A 246 4.58 -11.46 -9.47
C PHE A 246 4.60 -12.96 -9.18
N ASN A 247 5.66 -13.43 -8.52
CA ASN A 247 5.86 -14.82 -8.12
C ASN A 247 5.92 -14.93 -6.59
N GLY A 248 5.76 -16.16 -6.08
CA GLY A 248 5.84 -16.48 -4.65
C GLY A 248 4.53 -16.88 -4.00
N GLY A 249 3.39 -16.54 -4.62
CA GLY A 249 2.07 -17.05 -4.25
C GLY A 249 1.77 -18.44 -4.84
N ALA A 250 0.57 -18.95 -4.60
CA ALA A 250 0.08 -20.22 -5.11
C ALA A 250 0.07 -20.28 -6.64
N VAL A 251 -0.27 -19.16 -7.29
CA VAL A 251 -0.24 -18.99 -8.74
C VAL A 251 0.40 -17.63 -9.06
N PRO A 252 1.33 -17.54 -10.02
CA PRO A 252 1.86 -16.26 -10.48
C PRO A 252 0.77 -15.35 -11.04
N VAL A 253 0.90 -14.05 -10.82
CA VAL A 253 -0.06 -13.05 -11.30
C VAL A 253 0.65 -11.99 -12.12
N THR A 254 0.12 -11.69 -13.31
CA THR A 254 0.68 -10.69 -14.22
C THR A 254 -0.18 -9.43 -14.21
N ALA A 255 0.47 -8.27 -14.12
CA ALA A 255 -0.14 -6.95 -14.20
C ALA A 255 0.69 -6.03 -15.09
N THR A 256 0.07 -4.96 -15.60
CA THR A 256 0.77 -3.95 -16.42
C THR A 256 1.09 -2.71 -15.59
N THR A 257 2.21 -2.06 -15.88
CA THR A 257 2.59 -0.81 -15.22
C THR A 257 1.75 0.37 -15.70
N ASN A 258 1.36 1.24 -14.77
CA ASN A 258 0.72 2.53 -15.08
C ASN A 258 1.76 3.60 -15.51
N ALA A 259 1.32 4.84 -15.72
CA ALA A 259 2.19 5.96 -16.08
C ALA A 259 3.29 6.27 -15.04
N ALA A 260 3.06 5.93 -13.77
CA ALA A 260 4.04 6.03 -12.69
C ALA A 260 4.95 4.79 -12.58
N GLY A 261 4.87 3.85 -13.54
CA GLY A 261 5.73 2.68 -13.59
C GLY A 261 5.36 1.59 -12.60
N ILE A 262 4.19 1.70 -11.97
CA ILE A 262 3.74 0.79 -10.92
C ILE A 262 2.79 -0.24 -11.51
N ALA A 263 3.12 -1.52 -11.35
CA ALA A 263 2.22 -2.64 -11.58
C ALA A 263 1.63 -3.08 -10.24
N THR A 264 0.33 -3.37 -10.18
CA THR A 264 -0.37 -3.83 -8.98
C THR A 264 -1.11 -5.14 -9.26
N GLY A 265 -0.97 -6.12 -8.37
CA GLY A 265 -1.64 -7.42 -8.46
C GLY A 265 -2.07 -7.91 -7.08
N SER A 266 -2.56 -9.16 -7.03
CA SER A 266 -2.95 -9.81 -5.79
C SER A 266 -2.51 -11.26 -5.81
N LEU A 267 -1.68 -11.67 -4.85
CA LEU A 267 -1.25 -13.07 -4.66
C LEU A 267 -2.08 -13.73 -3.55
N THR A 268 -2.22 -15.05 -3.60
CA THR A 268 -2.77 -15.85 -2.50
C THR A 268 -1.73 -16.88 -2.07
N PHE A 269 -1.59 -17.15 -0.77
CA PHE A 269 -0.62 -18.10 -0.23
C PHE A 269 -1.34 -19.29 0.41
N ASN A 270 -0.84 -20.51 0.16
CA ASN A 270 -1.48 -21.75 0.64
C ASN A 270 -0.83 -22.33 1.90
N THR A 271 0.32 -21.79 2.32
CA THR A 271 1.12 -22.34 3.41
C THR A 271 1.59 -21.20 4.30
N ALA A 272 1.50 -21.39 5.62
CA ALA A 272 2.01 -20.46 6.60
C ALA A 272 3.54 -20.62 6.76
N GLY A 273 4.20 -19.55 7.19
CA GLY A 273 5.65 -19.51 7.39
C GLY A 273 6.35 -18.42 6.58
N PRO A 274 7.69 -18.41 6.55
CA PRO A 274 8.45 -17.48 5.73
C PRO A 274 8.21 -17.75 4.24
N ALA A 275 7.98 -16.68 3.49
CA ALA A 275 7.84 -16.72 2.03
C ALA A 275 8.56 -15.53 1.40
N THR A 276 8.75 -15.57 0.08
CA THR A 276 9.38 -14.48 -0.67
C THR A 276 8.57 -14.12 -1.90
N ILE A 277 8.45 -12.82 -2.18
CA ILE A 277 7.85 -12.32 -3.42
C ILE A 277 8.95 -11.83 -4.35
N THR A 278 8.87 -12.19 -5.62
CA THR A 278 9.69 -11.60 -6.69
C THR A 278 8.79 -11.05 -7.79
N ALA A 279 9.30 -10.07 -8.54
CA ALA A 279 8.65 -9.55 -9.74
C ALA A 279 9.59 -9.71 -10.94
N THR A 280 9.06 -10.22 -12.03
CA THR A 280 9.77 -10.37 -13.31
C THR A 280 9.07 -9.55 -14.38
N VAL A 281 9.81 -8.70 -15.09
CA VAL A 281 9.26 -7.99 -16.25
C VAL A 281 9.21 -8.96 -17.43
N THR A 282 8.02 -9.27 -17.93
CA THR A 282 7.78 -10.29 -18.97
C THR A 282 7.51 -9.70 -20.35
N ALA A 283 7.19 -8.40 -20.45
CA ALA A 283 7.12 -7.68 -21.71
C ALA A 283 7.55 -6.22 -21.55
N ALA A 284 8.15 -5.67 -22.60
CA ALA A 284 8.63 -4.29 -22.63
C ALA A 284 7.47 -3.28 -22.60
N GLY A 285 7.69 -2.16 -21.90
CA GLY A 285 6.79 -1.01 -21.91
C GLY A 285 7.27 0.08 -22.87
N SER A 286 6.69 1.27 -22.77
CA SER A 286 7.18 2.44 -23.49
C SER A 286 8.52 2.91 -22.93
N GLY A 287 9.46 3.25 -23.83
CA GLY A 287 10.73 3.88 -23.49
C GLY A 287 11.92 2.94 -23.26
N CYS A 288 11.73 1.66 -22.91
CA CYS A 288 12.85 0.77 -22.59
C CYS A 288 12.46 -0.73 -22.63
N ALA A 289 13.36 -1.58 -23.14
CA ALA A 289 13.17 -3.03 -23.17
C ALA A 289 13.64 -3.68 -21.86
N CYS A 290 12.79 -3.68 -20.83
CA CYS A 290 13.11 -4.26 -19.52
C CYS A 290 12.78 -5.75 -19.38
N THR A 291 12.46 -6.45 -20.48
CA THR A 291 12.08 -7.86 -20.46
C THR A 291 13.20 -8.73 -19.86
N GLY A 292 12.82 -9.64 -18.94
CA GLY A 292 13.74 -10.56 -18.27
C GLY A 292 14.35 -10.03 -16.97
N VAL A 293 14.16 -8.75 -16.63
CA VAL A 293 14.65 -8.17 -15.37
C VAL A 293 13.83 -8.73 -14.19
N VAL A 294 14.53 -9.20 -13.17
CA VAL A 294 13.95 -9.82 -11.95
C VAL A 294 14.32 -8.97 -10.73
N SER A 295 13.36 -8.76 -9.83
CA SER A 295 13.60 -8.05 -8.58
C SER A 295 14.45 -8.86 -7.60
N ALA A 296 15.10 -8.17 -6.67
CA ALA A 296 15.51 -8.83 -5.44
C ALA A 296 14.28 -9.45 -4.72
N PRO A 297 14.44 -10.59 -4.03
CA PRO A 297 13.35 -11.21 -3.28
C PRO A 297 12.95 -10.34 -2.08
N LEU A 298 11.66 -10.07 -1.95
CA LEU A 298 11.07 -9.42 -0.77
C LEU A 298 10.64 -10.50 0.22
N PRO A 299 11.29 -10.64 1.39
CA PRO A 299 10.87 -11.58 2.41
C PRO A 299 9.59 -11.11 3.10
N ILE A 300 8.68 -12.04 3.33
CA ILE A 300 7.42 -11.85 4.06
C ILE A 300 7.20 -13.01 5.03
N THR A 301 6.29 -12.83 5.98
CA THR A 301 5.80 -13.92 6.85
C THR A 301 4.32 -14.12 6.62
N VAL A 302 3.94 -15.31 6.16
CA VAL A 302 2.55 -15.72 6.00
C VAL A 302 2.08 -16.31 7.32
N THR A 303 1.08 -15.68 7.93
CA THR A 303 0.49 -16.17 9.17
C THR A 303 -0.56 -17.23 8.89
N PRO A 304 -0.69 -18.27 9.74
CA PRO A 304 -1.78 -19.23 9.63
C PRO A 304 -3.13 -18.52 9.68
N GLN A 305 -4.06 -18.94 8.84
CA GLN A 305 -5.45 -18.53 8.98
C GLN A 305 -6.00 -19.14 10.27
N PRO A 306 -6.50 -18.35 11.24
CA PRO A 306 -7.11 -18.93 12.44
C PRO A 306 -8.34 -19.72 12.02
N SER A 307 -8.36 -21.01 12.36
CA SER A 307 -9.46 -21.92 12.07
C SER A 307 -10.78 -21.46 12.70
N CYS A 308 -10.71 -20.67 13.78
CA CYS A 308 -11.87 -19.95 14.31
C CYS A 308 -11.45 -18.67 15.06
N LEU A 309 -12.22 -17.59 14.89
CA LEU A 309 -12.03 -16.30 15.54
C LEU A 309 -13.33 -15.90 16.24
N VAL A 310 -13.21 -15.48 17.50
CA VAL A 310 -14.32 -14.99 18.34
C VAL A 310 -13.93 -13.62 18.88
N VAL A 311 -14.74 -12.60 18.60
CA VAL A 311 -14.49 -11.22 19.01
C VAL A 311 -15.73 -10.64 19.68
N VAL A 312 -15.59 -10.20 20.94
CA VAL A 312 -16.65 -9.44 21.63
C VAL A 312 -16.68 -8.03 21.03
N GLN A 313 -17.86 -7.58 20.62
CA GLN A 313 -18.04 -6.25 20.07
C GLN A 313 -18.11 -5.20 21.20
N PRO A 314 -17.70 -3.95 20.93
CA PRO A 314 -17.84 -2.87 21.90
C PRO A 314 -19.29 -2.75 22.42
N VAL A 315 -19.44 -2.64 23.73
CA VAL A 315 -20.76 -2.46 24.36
C VAL A 315 -21.29 -1.07 24.04
N ALA A 316 -22.54 -1.00 23.56
CA ALA A 316 -23.19 0.26 23.24
C ALA A 316 -23.83 0.89 24.49
N GLY A 317 -23.47 2.14 24.79
CA GLY A 317 -24.03 2.91 25.89
C GLY A 317 -23.37 2.66 27.25
N PRO A 318 -23.81 3.39 28.30
CA PRO A 318 -23.27 3.24 29.64
C PRO A 318 -23.70 1.91 30.27
N VAL A 319 -22.75 1.21 30.88
CA VAL A 319 -23.03 0.02 31.69
C VAL A 319 -23.34 0.48 33.11
N VAL A 320 -24.53 0.19 33.62
CA VAL A 320 -25.01 0.64 34.93
C VAL A 320 -25.29 -0.57 35.83
N VAL A 321 -24.89 -0.48 37.10
CA VAL A 321 -25.18 -1.54 38.09
C VAL A 321 -26.68 -1.87 38.11
N GLY A 322 -27.01 -3.16 38.09
CA GLY A 322 -28.39 -3.65 38.15
C GLY A 322 -29.20 -3.55 36.85
N GLN A 323 -28.69 -2.88 35.82
CA GLN A 323 -29.38 -2.76 34.53
C GLN A 323 -28.92 -3.85 33.53
N PRO A 324 -29.82 -4.39 32.70
CA PRO A 324 -29.44 -5.29 31.61
C PRO A 324 -28.55 -4.57 30.59
N THR A 325 -27.41 -5.16 30.27
CA THR A 325 -26.42 -4.64 29.33
C THR A 325 -26.32 -5.58 28.14
N SER A 326 -26.69 -5.09 26.96
CA SER A 326 -26.58 -5.89 25.73
C SER A 326 -25.12 -6.11 25.37
N VAL A 327 -24.77 -7.37 25.10
CA VAL A 327 -23.43 -7.79 24.66
C VAL A 327 -23.56 -8.60 23.39
N SER A 328 -22.58 -8.46 22.50
CA SER A 328 -22.53 -9.25 21.27
C SER A 328 -21.13 -9.73 20.96
N ALA A 329 -21.02 -10.84 20.24
CA ALA A 329 -19.76 -11.39 19.76
C ALA A 329 -19.93 -11.91 18.32
N LEU A 330 -18.94 -11.62 17.49
CA LEU A 330 -18.81 -12.15 16.13
C LEU A 330 -17.97 -13.44 16.18
N VAL A 331 -18.49 -14.51 15.58
CA VAL A 331 -17.81 -15.79 15.42
C VAL A 331 -17.64 -16.09 13.94
N THR A 332 -16.38 -16.27 13.52
CA THR A 332 -16.05 -16.65 12.15
C THR A 332 -15.15 -17.88 12.11
N CYS A 333 -15.41 -18.80 11.19
CA CYS A 333 -14.49 -19.88 10.83
C CYS A 333 -13.96 -19.64 9.43
N ASN A 334 -12.65 -19.67 9.23
CA ASN A 334 -12.04 -19.42 7.92
C ASN A 334 -12.53 -18.11 7.25
N GLY A 335 -12.85 -17.09 8.05
CA GLY A 335 -13.41 -15.82 7.59
C GLY A 335 -14.90 -15.83 7.26
N LEU A 336 -15.59 -16.98 7.33
CA LEU A 336 -17.03 -17.10 7.12
C LEU A 336 -17.80 -17.07 8.45
N PRO A 337 -19.00 -16.47 8.50
CA PRO A 337 -19.85 -16.49 9.68
C PRO A 337 -20.22 -17.90 10.13
N VAL A 338 -20.07 -18.20 11.41
CA VAL A 338 -20.56 -19.47 11.99
C VAL A 338 -22.01 -19.29 12.38
N VAL A 339 -22.94 -19.96 11.69
CA VAL A 339 -24.39 -19.88 11.98
C VAL A 339 -24.81 -20.98 12.96
N GLY A 340 -25.64 -20.64 13.96
CA GLY A 340 -26.17 -21.59 14.93
C GLY A 340 -25.17 -22.09 15.97
N GLY A 341 -24.00 -21.46 16.08
CA GLY A 341 -23.04 -21.72 17.15
C GLY A 341 -23.53 -21.15 18.49
N SER A 342 -23.24 -21.84 19.58
CA SER A 342 -23.55 -21.42 20.95
C SER A 342 -22.36 -20.67 21.54
N VAL A 343 -22.59 -19.45 22.05
CA VAL A 343 -21.58 -18.55 22.63
C VAL A 343 -22.01 -18.18 24.04
N THR A 344 -21.15 -18.40 25.02
CA THR A 344 -21.36 -18.02 26.42
C THR A 344 -20.55 -16.79 26.76
N PHE A 345 -21.25 -15.71 27.14
CA PHE A 345 -20.66 -14.47 27.65
C PHE A 345 -20.44 -14.57 29.16
N THR A 346 -19.26 -14.18 29.61
CA THR A 346 -18.90 -14.09 31.04
C THR A 346 -18.37 -12.71 31.40
N GLY A 347 -18.43 -12.36 32.68
CA GLY A 347 -18.04 -11.02 33.19
C GLY A 347 -19.14 -10.31 33.98
N GLY A 348 -20.40 -10.69 33.78
CA GLY A 348 -21.54 -10.24 34.58
C GLY A 348 -21.81 -11.14 35.80
N ALA A 349 -22.90 -10.84 36.53
CA ALA A 349 -23.33 -11.57 37.72
C ALA A 349 -23.62 -13.05 37.45
N VAL A 350 -24.18 -13.36 36.28
CA VAL A 350 -24.47 -14.72 35.80
C VAL A 350 -24.05 -14.80 34.33
N PRO A 351 -23.33 -15.86 33.91
CA PRO A 351 -23.04 -16.10 32.50
C PRO A 351 -24.31 -16.23 31.66
N VAL A 352 -24.27 -15.75 30.42
CA VAL A 352 -25.42 -15.84 29.49
C VAL A 352 -24.98 -16.46 28.18
N THR A 353 -25.76 -17.43 27.71
CA THR A 353 -25.50 -18.14 26.45
C THR A 353 -26.47 -17.66 25.37
N ALA A 354 -25.95 -17.39 24.18
CA ALA A 354 -26.72 -17.00 23.00
C ALA A 354 -26.26 -17.78 21.76
N THR A 355 -27.11 -17.84 20.74
CA THR A 355 -26.80 -18.49 19.47
C THR A 355 -26.43 -17.46 18.40
N THR A 356 -25.50 -17.82 17.51
CA THR A 356 -25.10 -16.96 16.40
C THR A 356 -26.15 -16.95 15.28
N ASN A 357 -26.46 -15.76 14.77
CA ASN A 357 -27.35 -15.56 13.63
C ASN A 357 -26.65 -15.84 12.28
N ALA A 358 -27.32 -15.54 11.16
CA ALA A 358 -26.76 -15.72 9.81
C ALA A 358 -25.48 -14.90 9.53
N ALA A 359 -25.28 -13.80 10.26
CA ALA A 359 -24.07 -12.98 10.21
C ALA A 359 -23.00 -13.45 11.21
N GLY A 360 -23.20 -14.58 11.91
CA GLY A 360 -22.25 -15.12 12.87
C GLY A 360 -22.21 -14.36 14.19
N ILE A 361 -23.23 -13.52 14.46
CA ILE A 361 -23.29 -12.68 15.66
C ILE A 361 -24.20 -13.34 16.69
N ALA A 362 -23.67 -13.59 17.88
CA ALA A 362 -24.46 -13.97 19.06
C ALA A 362 -24.70 -12.71 19.91
N THR A 363 -25.94 -12.51 20.38
CA THR A 363 -26.32 -11.36 21.22
C THR A 363 -26.96 -11.84 22.51
N GLY A 364 -26.48 -11.36 23.66
CA GLY A 364 -26.99 -11.66 24.99
C GLY A 364 -27.16 -10.41 25.84
N SER A 365 -27.54 -10.60 27.10
CA SER A 365 -27.72 -9.51 28.07
C SER A 365 -27.10 -9.90 29.40
N LEU A 366 -26.12 -9.13 29.87
CA LEU A 366 -25.47 -9.33 31.18
C LEU A 366 -25.95 -8.26 32.17
N THR A 367 -26.03 -8.60 33.45
CA THR A 367 -26.24 -7.63 34.54
C THR A 367 -25.01 -7.62 35.45
N PHE A 368 -24.61 -6.44 35.93
CA PHE A 368 -23.45 -6.27 36.80
C PHE A 368 -23.90 -5.80 38.19
N ASN A 369 -23.35 -6.41 39.24
CA ASN A 369 -23.74 -6.13 40.64
C ASN A 369 -22.82 -5.11 41.34
N THR A 370 -21.64 -4.85 40.78
CA THR A 370 -20.60 -4.02 41.39
C THR A 370 -20.14 -2.98 40.38
N ALA A 371 -20.00 -1.74 40.83
CA ALA A 371 -19.41 -0.67 40.03
C ALA A 371 -17.88 -0.80 39.95
N GLY A 372 -17.27 -0.28 38.89
CA GLY A 372 -15.82 -0.30 38.67
C GLY A 372 -15.40 -0.95 37.36
N ALA A 373 -14.11 -1.26 37.23
CA ALA A 373 -13.57 -1.94 36.06
C ALA A 373 -14.04 -3.40 36.01
N ALA A 374 -14.54 -3.83 34.86
CA ALA A 374 -14.91 -5.21 34.59
C ALA A 374 -14.43 -5.64 33.20
N THR A 375 -14.43 -6.94 32.93
CA THR A 375 -14.03 -7.49 31.63
C THR A 375 -15.08 -8.47 31.14
N ILE A 376 -15.42 -8.39 29.86
CA ILE A 376 -16.30 -9.36 29.19
C ILE A 376 -15.47 -10.29 28.33
N THR A 377 -15.73 -11.59 28.40
CA THR A 377 -15.20 -12.58 27.45
C THR A 377 -16.36 -13.37 26.85
N ALA A 378 -16.15 -13.90 25.64
CA ALA A 378 -17.07 -14.81 24.98
C ALA A 378 -16.37 -16.13 24.65
N THR A 379 -17.00 -17.24 25.02
CA THR A 379 -16.50 -18.60 24.76
C THR A 379 -17.48 -19.34 23.86
N VAL A 380 -17.02 -19.92 22.75
CA VAL A 380 -17.87 -20.77 21.91
C VAL A 380 -18.02 -22.14 22.59
N THR A 381 -19.23 -22.46 23.04
CA THR A 381 -19.54 -23.68 23.80
C THR A 381 -20.06 -24.83 22.92
N ALA A 382 -20.58 -24.52 21.74
CA ALA A 382 -20.88 -25.49 20.69
C ALA A 382 -20.76 -24.80 19.33
N ALA A 383 -20.10 -25.44 18.37
CA ALA A 383 -20.02 -24.92 17.02
C ALA A 383 -21.19 -25.42 16.16
N GLY A 384 -21.68 -24.59 15.23
CA GLY A 384 -22.62 -25.01 14.21
C GLY A 384 -21.98 -25.97 13.19
N THR A 385 -22.68 -26.33 12.11
CA THR A 385 -22.21 -27.29 11.10
C THR A 385 -21.01 -26.81 10.25
N ALA A 386 -20.55 -25.57 10.45
CA ALA A 386 -19.49 -24.97 9.63
C ALA A 386 -18.08 -25.49 9.98
N CYS A 387 -17.69 -25.54 11.26
CA CYS A 387 -16.34 -25.94 11.74
C CYS A 387 -16.33 -26.24 13.25
N THR A 388 -15.26 -26.85 13.79
CA THR A 388 -15.06 -27.04 15.24
C THR A 388 -14.51 -25.78 15.93
N CYS A 389 -15.37 -24.82 16.24
CA CYS A 389 -15.04 -23.61 17.01
C CYS A 389 -15.14 -23.79 18.54
N THR A 390 -15.54 -24.98 19.00
CA THR A 390 -15.80 -25.26 20.42
C THR A 390 -14.55 -25.05 21.27
N GLY A 391 -14.68 -24.30 22.36
CA GLY A 391 -13.60 -23.99 23.31
C GLY A 391 -12.81 -22.72 23.00
N VAL A 392 -13.02 -22.06 21.85
CA VAL A 392 -12.34 -20.80 21.52
C VAL A 392 -12.89 -19.67 22.39
N VAL A 393 -11.97 -18.91 23.01
CA VAL A 393 -12.27 -17.78 23.90
C VAL A 393 -11.79 -16.48 23.25
N SER A 394 -12.61 -15.43 23.31
CA SER A 394 -12.22 -14.10 22.85
C SER A 394 -11.12 -13.49 23.72
N ALA A 395 -10.40 -12.51 23.17
CA ALA A 395 -9.67 -11.56 24.02
C ALA A 395 -10.66 -10.85 24.98
N PRO A 396 -10.23 -10.50 26.21
CA PRO A 396 -11.09 -9.79 27.17
C PRO A 396 -11.37 -8.36 26.70
N LEU A 397 -12.64 -7.97 26.70
CA LEU A 397 -13.08 -6.59 26.46
C LEU A 397 -13.20 -5.85 27.79
N PRO A 398 -12.33 -4.88 28.11
CA PRO A 398 -12.48 -4.07 29.31
C PRO A 398 -13.66 -3.10 29.18
N ILE A 399 -14.41 -2.96 30.27
CA ILE A 399 -15.53 -2.03 30.40
C ILE A 399 -15.48 -1.33 31.77
N THR A 400 -16.23 -0.24 31.90
CA THR A 400 -16.45 0.44 33.18
C THR A 400 -17.93 0.37 33.54
N VAL A 401 -18.24 -0.24 34.68
CA VAL A 401 -19.59 -0.30 35.24
C VAL A 401 -19.79 0.92 36.13
N THR A 402 -20.74 1.78 35.78
CA THR A 402 -21.10 2.97 36.53
C THR A 402 -22.13 2.65 37.62
N PRO A 403 -22.07 3.30 38.80
CA PRO A 403 -23.11 3.15 39.80
C PRO A 403 -24.48 3.61 39.29
N GLN A 404 -25.56 2.94 39.71
CA GLN A 404 -26.90 3.46 39.51
C GLN A 404 -27.11 4.65 40.46
N THR A 405 -27.39 5.84 39.91
CA THR A 405 -27.72 7.05 40.66
C THR A 405 -29.17 7.45 40.40
N GLY A 406 -29.89 7.89 41.42
CA GLY A 406 -31.27 8.34 41.27
C GLY A 406 -31.74 9.24 42.42
N PRO A 407 -32.69 10.17 42.18
CA PRO A 407 -33.26 11.00 43.23
C PRO A 407 -34.00 10.15 44.29
N LEU A 408 -33.84 10.58 45.54
CA LEU A 408 -34.73 10.18 46.63
C LEU A 408 -35.93 11.12 46.63
N SER A 409 -37.12 10.58 46.81
CA SER A 409 -38.34 11.35 47.02
C SER A 409 -39.01 10.87 48.31
N VAL A 410 -39.79 11.72 48.95
CA VAL A 410 -40.55 11.40 50.16
C VAL A 410 -42.00 11.82 49.99
N SER A 411 -42.93 11.00 50.44
CA SER A 411 -44.37 11.31 50.38
C SER A 411 -44.78 12.27 51.51
N PRO A 412 -45.85 13.07 51.37
CA PRO A 412 -46.41 13.77 52.52
C PRO A 412 -46.79 12.76 53.61
N ALA A 413 -46.42 13.04 54.86
CA ALA A 413 -46.78 12.22 55.99
C ALA A 413 -47.67 12.99 56.95
N CYS A 414 -48.46 12.27 57.73
CA CYS A 414 -49.17 12.86 58.85
C CYS A 414 -48.97 12.03 60.11
N TRP A 415 -49.04 12.69 61.27
CA TRP A 415 -48.97 12.04 62.58
C TRP A 415 -50.35 11.98 63.24
N HIS A 416 -50.59 10.92 64.00
CA HIS A 416 -51.79 10.76 64.81
C HIS A 416 -51.42 10.50 66.27
N VAL A 417 -52.36 10.81 67.18
CA VAL A 417 -52.24 10.46 68.60
C VAL A 417 -52.68 9.01 68.75
N ASN A 418 -51.83 8.17 69.34
CA ASN A 418 -52.16 6.79 69.62
C ASN A 418 -52.50 6.64 71.12
N LEU A 419 -53.80 6.57 71.43
CA LEU A 419 -54.32 6.63 72.81
C LEU A 419 -54.52 5.29 73.58
N PRO A 420 -54.15 4.07 73.12
CA PRO A 420 -54.11 2.91 74.02
C PRO A 420 -52.74 2.76 74.71
N ILE A 421 -52.77 2.73 76.05
CA ILE A 421 -51.67 2.46 77.00
C ILE A 421 -51.17 1.00 76.86
N PRO A 422 -49.86 0.64 77.03
CA PRO A 422 -48.72 1.40 77.57
C PRO A 422 -47.43 1.31 76.71
N ILE A 423 -47.02 2.31 75.92
CA ILE A 423 -45.63 2.36 75.36
C ILE A 423 -45.23 3.78 74.82
N PRO A 424 -43.93 4.08 74.54
CA PRO A 424 -43.28 5.38 74.76
C PRO A 424 -43.52 6.47 73.70
N SER A 425 -44.43 6.22 72.76
CA SER A 425 -44.56 7.03 71.55
C SER A 425 -46.01 7.45 71.35
N LEU A 426 -46.44 8.44 72.12
CA LEU A 426 -47.81 9.00 72.09
C LEU A 426 -48.22 9.48 70.70
N PHE A 427 -47.25 9.88 69.88
CA PHE A 427 -47.45 10.31 68.49
C PHE A 427 -46.73 9.34 67.55
N VAL A 428 -47.41 8.90 66.50
CA VAL A 428 -46.84 8.00 65.49
C VAL A 428 -47.09 8.57 64.10
N ALA A 429 -46.10 8.42 63.21
CA ALA A 429 -46.21 8.76 61.80
C ALA A 429 -45.62 7.65 60.92
N THR A 430 -46.26 7.39 59.78
CA THR A 430 -45.69 6.54 58.73
C THR A 430 -44.93 7.42 57.74
N LEU A 431 -43.60 7.28 57.73
CA LEU A 431 -42.70 8.02 56.86
C LEU A 431 -42.30 7.11 55.68
N THR A 432 -42.48 7.60 54.46
CA THR A 432 -42.17 6.82 53.25
C THR A 432 -41.19 7.59 52.37
N ALA A 433 -40.17 6.89 51.87
CA ALA A 433 -39.23 7.39 50.89
C ALA A 433 -39.14 6.43 49.69
N THR A 434 -39.01 6.98 48.49
CA THR A 434 -38.97 6.23 47.23
C THR A 434 -37.75 6.66 46.41
N LEU A 435 -36.91 5.69 46.05
CA LEU A 435 -35.82 5.86 45.09
C LEU A 435 -36.32 5.66 43.67
N THR A 436 -35.94 6.57 42.77
CA THR A 436 -36.21 6.44 41.33
C THR A 436 -34.89 6.56 40.57
N PRO A 437 -34.43 5.54 39.82
CA PRO A 437 -35.08 4.26 39.57
C PRO A 437 -35.13 3.38 40.82
N ALA A 438 -36.09 2.44 40.86
CA ALA A 438 -36.26 1.53 41.99
C ALA A 438 -34.97 0.73 42.25
N GLN A 439 -34.49 0.79 43.50
CA GLN A 439 -33.32 0.04 43.95
C GLN A 439 -33.62 -0.57 45.31
N ALA A 440 -33.57 -1.90 45.40
CA ALA A 440 -33.76 -2.63 46.65
C ALA A 440 -32.50 -2.64 47.52
N GLY A 441 -32.65 -2.82 48.83
CA GLY A 441 -31.53 -3.02 49.76
C GLY A 441 -30.81 -1.74 50.18
N VAL A 442 -31.26 -0.56 49.77
CA VAL A 442 -30.67 0.73 50.18
C VAL A 442 -31.21 1.11 51.55
N THR A 443 -30.32 1.42 52.50
CA THR A 443 -30.72 1.91 53.83
C THR A 443 -31.03 3.40 53.78
N VAL A 444 -32.24 3.76 54.18
CA VAL A 444 -32.74 5.14 54.28
C VAL A 444 -32.88 5.52 55.76
N THR A 445 -32.30 6.65 56.15
CA THR A 445 -32.43 7.22 57.50
C THR A 445 -33.42 8.38 57.49
N PHE A 446 -34.36 8.40 58.42
CA PHE A 446 -35.39 9.43 58.54
C PHE A 446 -35.11 10.36 59.71
N TYR A 447 -35.39 11.65 59.53
CA TYR A 447 -35.17 12.72 60.49
C TYR A 447 -36.42 13.60 60.64
N VAL A 448 -36.70 14.04 61.86
CA VAL A 448 -37.73 15.05 62.16
C VAL A 448 -37.10 16.11 63.05
N SER A 449 -37.24 17.38 62.68
CA SER A 449 -36.54 18.51 63.35
C SER A 449 -35.02 18.33 63.44
N GLY A 450 -34.42 17.70 62.42
CA GLY A 450 -32.98 17.42 62.35
C GLY A 450 -32.49 16.23 63.20
N LEU A 451 -33.36 15.59 63.99
CA LEU A 451 -33.01 14.43 64.82
C LEU A 451 -33.43 13.12 64.14
N PRO A 452 -32.58 12.06 64.15
CA PRO A 452 -32.92 10.78 63.53
C PRO A 452 -34.06 10.10 64.30
N VAL A 453 -35.08 9.63 63.57
CA VAL A 453 -36.24 8.92 64.13
C VAL A 453 -36.25 7.42 63.79
N GLY A 454 -35.36 6.98 62.90
CA GLY A 454 -35.15 5.57 62.57
C GLY A 454 -34.65 5.35 61.15
N THR A 455 -34.47 4.08 60.78
CA THR A 455 -34.01 3.64 59.46
C THR A 455 -34.94 2.59 58.87
N ALA A 456 -35.09 2.57 57.54
CA ALA A 456 -35.75 1.49 56.81
C ALA A 456 -34.97 1.14 55.53
N VAL A 457 -35.15 -0.09 55.03
CA VAL A 457 -34.47 -0.58 53.81
C VAL A 457 -35.46 -0.57 52.65
N THR A 458 -35.03 -0.13 51.47
CA THR A 458 -35.88 -0.12 50.27
C THR A 458 -36.21 -1.54 49.80
N ASN A 459 -37.47 -1.77 49.42
CA ASN A 459 -37.94 -3.02 48.81
C ASN A 459 -37.64 -3.08 47.29
N ALA A 460 -38.11 -4.12 46.60
CA ALA A 460 -37.97 -4.31 45.15
C ALA A 460 -38.50 -3.13 44.30
N ASN A 461 -39.44 -2.35 44.85
CA ASN A 461 -40.00 -1.17 44.20
C ASN A 461 -39.26 0.13 44.58
N GLY A 462 -38.14 0.04 45.30
CA GLY A 462 -37.36 1.21 45.74
C GLY A 462 -37.97 1.97 46.91
N ILE A 463 -38.97 1.40 47.61
CA ILE A 463 -39.71 2.08 48.68
C ILE A 463 -39.20 1.64 50.04
N ALA A 464 -38.84 2.59 50.89
CA ALA A 464 -38.54 2.41 52.31
C ALA A 464 -39.64 3.07 53.16
N THR A 465 -40.25 2.30 54.07
CA THR A 465 -41.33 2.78 54.95
C THR A 465 -40.95 2.57 56.41
N LEU A 466 -41.07 3.62 57.22
CA LEU A 466 -40.79 3.61 58.65
C LEU A 466 -42.03 4.07 59.44
N ASN A 467 -42.48 3.26 60.39
CA ASN A 467 -43.44 3.70 61.40
C ASN A 467 -42.66 4.27 62.59
N ALA A 468 -42.56 5.60 62.66
CA ALA A 468 -41.75 6.31 63.63
C ALA A 468 -42.59 6.80 64.81
N GLY A 469 -42.09 6.60 66.03
CA GLY A 469 -42.59 7.28 67.22
C GLY A 469 -42.00 8.69 67.32
N LEU A 470 -42.83 9.69 67.61
CA LEU A 470 -42.45 11.10 67.65
C LEU A 470 -42.65 11.69 69.06
N SER A 471 -41.72 12.54 69.47
CA SER A 471 -41.83 13.36 70.68
C SER A 471 -42.71 14.60 70.47
N ILE A 472 -43.08 15.26 71.56
CA ILE A 472 -43.91 16.48 71.53
C ILE A 472 -43.23 17.64 70.77
N LEU A 473 -41.90 17.69 70.77
CA LEU A 473 -41.14 18.68 70.01
C LEU A 473 -41.14 18.34 68.50
N GLN A 474 -41.09 17.06 68.16
CA GLN A 474 -41.04 16.60 66.77
C GLN A 474 -42.39 16.76 66.04
N ILE A 475 -43.52 16.66 66.73
CA ILE A 475 -44.84 16.91 66.12
C ILE A 475 -45.09 18.40 65.80
N SER A 476 -44.33 19.31 66.42
CA SER A 476 -44.36 20.73 66.08
C SER A 476 -43.60 21.05 64.79
N ALA A 477 -42.80 20.10 64.29
CA ALA A 477 -42.13 20.25 63.01
C ALA A 477 -43.14 20.16 61.86
N SER A 478 -43.00 21.05 60.88
CA SER A 478 -43.82 21.08 59.67
C SER A 478 -43.33 20.13 58.57
N SER A 479 -42.20 19.45 58.79
CA SER A 479 -41.54 18.60 57.78
C SER A 479 -40.74 17.46 58.39
N TYR A 480 -40.51 16.43 57.58
CA TYR A 480 -39.53 15.37 57.83
C TYR A 480 -38.60 15.20 56.64
N THR A 481 -37.42 14.66 56.89
CA THR A 481 -36.36 14.48 55.91
C THR A 481 -35.93 13.02 55.86
N ALA A 482 -35.68 12.49 54.67
CA ALA A 482 -35.03 11.20 54.48
C ALA A 482 -33.67 11.38 53.77
N THR A 483 -32.66 10.62 54.19
CA THR A 483 -31.32 10.59 53.57
C THR A 483 -30.92 9.16 53.24
N ALA A 484 -30.22 8.96 52.13
CA ALA A 484 -29.62 7.68 51.74
C ALA A 484 -28.30 7.91 50.99
N THR A 485 -27.48 6.86 50.85
CA THR A 485 -26.31 6.89 49.96
C THR A 485 -26.56 5.92 48.81
N VAL A 486 -26.61 6.45 47.58
CA VAL A 486 -26.95 5.69 46.36
C VAL A 486 -25.78 5.79 45.40
N GLY A 487 -25.17 4.65 45.06
CA GLY A 487 -24.00 4.63 44.17
C GLY A 487 -22.80 5.42 44.68
N GLY A 488 -22.64 5.55 46.01
CA GLY A 488 -21.60 6.36 46.65
C GLY A 488 -21.93 7.85 46.77
N VAL A 489 -23.09 8.29 46.27
CA VAL A 489 -23.54 9.69 46.33
C VAL A 489 -24.61 9.85 47.41
N PRO A 490 -24.46 10.80 48.36
CA PRO A 490 -25.50 11.09 49.33
C PRO A 490 -26.69 11.79 48.65
N VAL A 491 -27.90 11.30 48.89
CA VAL A 491 -29.16 11.86 48.40
C VAL A 491 -30.09 12.14 49.59
N GLN A 492 -30.86 13.22 49.50
CA GLN A 492 -31.78 13.66 50.55
C GLN A 492 -33.05 14.24 49.95
N ALA A 493 -34.17 14.03 50.64
CA ALA A 493 -35.45 14.66 50.29
C ALA A 493 -36.23 15.02 51.56
N THR A 494 -37.03 16.09 51.48
CA THR A 494 -37.83 16.61 52.60
C THR A 494 -39.26 16.83 52.14
N ASN A 495 -40.24 16.47 52.98
CA ASN A 495 -41.65 16.74 52.71
C ASN A 495 -42.40 17.07 53.99
N THR A 496 -43.65 17.50 53.85
CA THR A 496 -44.48 17.98 54.95
C THR A 496 -44.84 16.85 55.91
N LEU A 497 -44.81 17.18 57.19
CA LEU A 497 -45.35 16.39 58.28
C LEU A 497 -46.46 17.22 58.95
N LYS A 498 -47.69 16.73 58.94
CA LYS A 498 -48.87 17.45 59.48
C LYS A 498 -49.68 16.57 60.44
N PRO A 499 -50.52 17.12 61.32
CA PRO A 499 -51.51 16.32 62.03
C PRO A 499 -52.48 15.67 61.04
N CYS A 500 -52.81 14.39 61.23
CA CYS A 500 -53.86 13.73 60.47
C CYS A 500 -55.22 14.24 60.95
N PHE A 501 -55.95 14.99 60.13
CA PHE A 501 -57.37 15.26 60.35
C PHE A 501 -58.20 14.16 59.66
N PRO A 502 -59.28 13.65 60.27
CA PRO A 502 -60.23 12.82 59.53
C PRO A 502 -60.78 13.63 58.34
N PRO A 503 -61.05 12.99 57.18
CA PRO A 503 -61.69 13.69 56.06
C PRO A 503 -63.02 14.29 56.56
N VAL A 504 -63.18 15.59 56.35
CA VAL A 504 -64.39 16.34 56.73
C VAL A 504 -65.51 16.04 55.73
#